data_AF-A0A8X6VPV8-F1
#
_entry.id   AF-A0A8X6VPV8-F1
#
_cell.length_a   1.000
_cell.length_b   1.000
_cell.length_c   1.000
_cell.angle_alpha   90.00
_cell.angle_beta   90.00
_cell.angle_gamma   90.00
#
_symmetry.space_group_name_H-M   'P 1'
#
loop_
_entity.id
_entity.type
_entity.pdbx_description
1 polymer ?
#
loop_
_entity_poly.entity_id
_entity_poly.type
_entity_poly.pdbx_seq_one_letter_code
_entity_poly.pdbx_strand_id
1 'polypeptide(L)'
;CLGLGNVTFQVLPQLVQIQGKDPPEKVYCGADCSFLITKNMSLLVCGSNRHNKIGMDSSEGSLIDEIRVFTPLQLEALHITKVVSVSSGKSHTVIMDDFGELYSMGSNRFGQLGWGKPGLDYNSPQKIEKLKGVKVLQIACGDCFTLVITHGMWSNLLHMGYPTKSPSPLTELVCQLLQVLRTKLLAKERSKLDSALTINFVFYECLCNNHKNIVLKIITYYR
;
A
#
# COMPACT_ATOMS: atom_id res chain seq x y z
N CYS A 1 15.09 9.12 -5.38
CA CYS A 1 16.40 8.55 -4.94
C CYS A 1 16.47 7.03 -5.19
N LEU A 2 17.68 6.51 -5.42
CA LEU A 2 17.99 5.07 -5.54
C LEU A 2 18.61 4.45 -4.26
N GLY A 3 18.71 5.21 -3.16
CA GLY A 3 19.33 4.75 -1.91
C GLY A 3 20.86 4.83 -1.89
N LEU A 4 21.49 5.48 -2.89
CA LEU A 4 22.96 5.57 -3.06
C LEU A 4 23.59 6.79 -2.35
N GLY A 5 22.83 7.55 -1.55
CA GLY A 5 23.29 8.77 -0.89
C GLY A 5 23.30 10.02 -1.77
N ASN A 6 22.83 9.93 -3.01
CA ASN A 6 22.78 11.04 -3.95
C ASN A 6 21.51 10.98 -4.84
N VAL A 7 21.38 11.98 -5.73
CA VAL A 7 20.23 12.14 -6.65
C VAL A 7 20.58 11.83 -8.11
N THR A 8 21.72 11.20 -8.36
CA THR A 8 22.18 10.91 -9.72
C THR A 8 21.42 9.73 -10.32
N PHE A 9 21.04 9.86 -11.59
CA PHE A 9 20.45 8.75 -12.34
C PHE A 9 21.52 7.69 -12.62
N GLN A 10 21.14 6.43 -12.50
CA GLN A 10 22.01 5.29 -12.78
C GLN A 10 21.38 4.46 -13.89
N VAL A 11 22.16 4.22 -14.94
CA VAL A 11 21.73 3.40 -16.09
C VAL A 11 22.17 1.94 -15.97
N LEU A 12 23.12 1.67 -15.09
CA LEU A 12 23.60 0.32 -14.77
C LEU A 12 23.27 -0.03 -13.32
N PRO A 13 23.08 -1.33 -12.99
CA PRO A 13 22.93 -1.77 -11.60
C PRO A 13 24.08 -1.29 -10.72
N GLN A 14 23.75 -0.73 -9.56
CA GLN A 14 24.71 -0.27 -8.57
C GLN A 14 24.46 -1.00 -7.25
N LEU A 15 25.53 -1.32 -6.52
CA LEU A 15 25.43 -1.89 -5.19
C LEU A 15 24.95 -0.81 -4.21
N VAL A 16 23.76 -1.01 -3.64
CA VAL A 16 23.24 -0.16 -2.58
C VAL A 16 23.70 -0.70 -1.23
N GLN A 17 24.45 0.11 -0.49
CA GLN A 17 24.91 -0.24 0.86
C GLN A 17 23.78 -0.02 1.87
N ILE A 18 23.30 -1.09 2.48
CA ILE A 18 22.29 -1.03 3.53
C ILE A 18 22.98 -1.00 4.88
N GLN A 19 22.71 0.05 5.65
CA GLN A 19 23.22 0.19 7.01
C GLN A 19 22.33 -0.60 7.97
N GLY A 20 22.93 -1.31 8.92
CA GLY A 20 22.20 -2.10 9.92
C GLY A 20 22.72 -3.53 10.02
N LYS A 21 22.27 -4.24 11.06
CA LYS A 21 22.65 -5.65 11.31
C LYS A 21 21.79 -6.63 10.54
N ASP A 22 20.54 -6.26 10.27
CA ASP A 22 19.55 -7.16 9.69
C ASP A 22 19.53 -7.02 8.15
N PRO A 23 19.76 -8.12 7.41
CA PRO A 23 19.79 -8.05 5.95
C PRO A 23 18.38 -7.79 5.38
N PRO A 24 18.28 -7.07 4.24
CA PRO A 24 17.03 -6.94 3.52
C PRO A 24 16.53 -8.31 3.03
N GLU A 25 15.24 -8.56 3.15
CA GLU A 25 14.57 -9.79 2.69
C GLU A 25 13.62 -9.51 1.52
N LYS A 26 12.89 -8.38 1.56
CA LYS A 26 11.91 -8.00 0.54
C LYS A 26 12.13 -6.57 0.08
N VAL A 27 11.83 -6.31 -1.19
CA VAL A 27 11.89 -4.99 -1.81
C VAL A 27 10.53 -4.60 -2.37
N TYR A 28 10.15 -3.34 -2.19
CA TYR A 28 8.94 -2.75 -2.75
C TYR A 28 9.29 -1.40 -3.39
N CYS A 29 8.62 -1.07 -4.49
CA CYS A 29 8.78 0.21 -5.18
C CYS A 29 7.47 1.00 -5.11
N GLY A 30 7.56 2.27 -4.75
CA GLY A 30 6.51 3.26 -4.95
C GLY A 30 6.75 4.08 -6.22
N ALA A 31 6.04 5.20 -6.36
CA ALA A 31 6.17 6.06 -7.54
C ALA A 31 7.56 6.74 -7.67
N ASP A 32 8.12 7.19 -6.56
CA ASP A 32 9.41 7.92 -6.46
C ASP A 32 10.13 7.63 -5.12
N CYS A 33 9.77 6.49 -4.51
CA CYS A 33 10.33 5.97 -3.26
C CYS A 33 10.50 4.45 -3.35
N SER A 34 11.34 3.90 -2.47
CA SER A 34 11.60 2.48 -2.39
C SER A 34 11.64 2.05 -0.94
N PHE A 35 11.27 0.79 -0.70
CA PHE A 35 11.14 0.22 0.62
C PHE A 35 11.87 -1.12 0.67
N LEU A 36 12.49 -1.39 1.81
CA LEU A 36 13.03 -2.70 2.13
C LEU A 36 12.39 -3.20 3.42
N ILE A 37 11.99 -4.46 3.44
CA ILE A 37 11.66 -5.16 4.68
C ILE A 37 12.83 -6.09 4.98
N THR A 38 13.43 -5.93 6.15
CA THR A 38 14.55 -6.75 6.64
C THR A 38 14.07 -8.07 7.23
N LYS A 39 14.97 -9.03 7.46
CA LYS A 39 14.63 -10.33 8.06
C LYS A 39 14.00 -10.26 9.46
N ASN A 40 14.31 -9.22 10.21
CA ASN A 40 13.69 -8.95 11.51
C ASN A 40 12.34 -8.21 11.37
N MET A 41 11.83 -8.04 10.16
CA MET A 41 10.57 -7.38 9.82
C MET A 41 10.54 -5.86 10.06
N SER A 42 11.69 -5.20 10.15
CA SER A 42 11.78 -3.73 10.14
C SER A 42 11.61 -3.16 8.72
N LEU A 43 11.08 -1.95 8.63
CA LEU A 43 10.87 -1.24 7.37
C LEU A 43 11.93 -0.15 7.18
N LEU A 44 12.69 -0.25 6.09
CA LEU A 44 13.61 0.80 5.64
C LEU A 44 13.01 1.55 4.45
N VAL A 45 13.22 2.85 4.39
CA VAL A 45 12.67 3.73 3.35
C VAL A 45 13.75 4.58 2.70
N CYS A 46 13.62 4.85 1.41
CA CYS A 46 14.35 5.92 0.73
C CYS A 46 13.50 6.55 -0.40
N GLY A 47 13.90 7.73 -0.86
CA GLY A 47 13.25 8.48 -1.94
C GLY A 47 12.43 9.65 -1.42
N SER A 48 11.51 10.12 -2.27
CA SER A 48 10.73 11.34 -2.00
C SER A 48 9.85 11.16 -0.76
N ASN A 49 9.93 12.11 0.15
CA ASN A 49 9.07 12.24 1.32
C ASN A 49 8.03 13.36 1.18
N ARG A 50 7.74 13.82 -0.05
CA ARG A 50 6.61 14.73 -0.31
C ARG A 50 5.30 14.22 0.33
N HIS A 51 4.57 15.15 0.96
CA HIS A 51 3.39 14.87 1.81
C HIS A 51 3.67 14.01 3.03
N ASN A 52 4.93 13.86 3.43
CA ASN A 52 5.38 12.90 4.43
C ASN A 52 4.96 11.45 4.17
N LYS A 53 4.85 11.05 2.90
CA LYS A 53 4.35 9.72 2.53
C LYS A 53 5.25 8.56 2.95
N ILE A 54 6.50 8.82 3.35
CA ILE A 54 7.37 7.80 3.95
C ILE A 54 7.62 8.05 5.44
N GLY A 55 6.96 9.04 6.06
CA GLY A 55 6.91 9.21 7.50
C GLY A 55 8.22 9.69 8.14
N MET A 56 9.03 10.46 7.39
CA MET A 56 10.38 10.84 7.78
C MET A 56 10.51 12.28 8.28
N ASP A 57 9.43 13.06 8.30
CA ASP A 57 9.44 14.38 8.94
C ASP A 57 9.79 14.26 10.43
N SER A 58 10.59 15.20 10.93
CA SER A 58 11.00 15.21 12.33
C SER A 58 9.83 15.57 13.24
N SER A 59 9.83 15.00 14.45
CA SER A 59 8.93 15.39 15.54
C SER A 59 9.08 16.87 15.93
N GLU A 60 10.21 17.50 15.59
CA GLU A 60 10.47 18.93 15.80
C GLU A 60 9.87 19.82 14.69
N GLY A 61 9.11 19.24 13.75
CA GLY A 61 8.43 19.96 12.68
C GLY A 61 9.31 20.30 11.48
N SER A 62 10.55 19.80 11.45
CA SER A 62 11.43 19.91 10.27
C SER A 62 10.93 18.97 9.17
N LEU A 63 10.55 19.55 8.03
CA LEU A 63 10.13 18.82 6.85
C LEU A 63 11.35 18.25 6.13
N ILE A 64 11.27 16.97 5.76
CA ILE A 64 12.31 16.31 4.96
C ILE A 64 11.72 16.03 3.58
N ASP A 65 12.32 16.57 2.52
CA ASP A 65 11.82 16.37 1.16
C ASP A 65 12.20 15.00 0.57
N GLU A 66 13.37 14.47 0.92
CA GLU A 66 13.89 13.23 0.35
C GLU A 66 14.86 12.53 1.31
N ILE A 67 14.78 11.20 1.35
CA ILE A 67 15.73 10.32 2.05
C ILE A 67 16.65 9.66 1.03
N ARG A 68 17.96 9.87 1.17
CA ARG A 68 18.93 9.49 0.12
C ARG A 68 19.60 8.13 0.33
N VAL A 69 19.55 7.60 1.55
CA VAL A 69 20.07 6.27 1.92
C VAL A 69 18.92 5.55 2.62
N PHE A 70 18.82 4.23 2.48
CA PHE A 70 17.80 3.48 3.20
C PHE A 70 17.91 3.73 4.71
N THR A 71 16.86 4.31 5.29
CA THR A 71 16.80 4.66 6.71
C THR A 71 15.63 3.92 7.37
N PRO A 72 15.79 3.36 8.58
CA PRO A 72 14.69 2.75 9.30
C PRO A 72 13.56 3.75 9.57
N LEU A 73 12.34 3.38 9.20
CA LEU A 73 11.15 4.14 9.58
C LEU A 73 10.81 3.81 11.04
N GLN A 74 10.72 4.84 11.88
CA GLN A 74 10.35 4.70 13.29
C GLN A 74 8.84 4.47 13.39
N LEU A 75 8.45 3.28 13.85
CA LEU A 75 7.05 2.86 13.98
C LEU A 75 6.68 2.41 15.40
N GLU A 76 7.61 2.57 16.35
CA GLU A 76 7.52 2.11 17.74
C GLU A 76 6.39 2.84 18.49
N ALA A 77 6.19 4.13 18.18
CA ALA A 77 5.11 4.94 18.74
C ALA A 77 3.71 4.41 18.39
N LEU A 78 3.60 3.57 17.36
CA LEU A 78 2.36 2.92 16.92
C LEU A 78 2.29 1.45 17.34
N HIS A 79 3.27 1.00 18.13
CA HIS A 79 3.43 -0.40 18.54
C HIS A 79 3.56 -1.38 17.37
N ILE A 80 3.95 -0.91 16.18
CA ILE A 80 4.19 -1.75 15.02
C ILE A 80 5.61 -2.31 15.14
N THR A 81 5.71 -3.59 15.46
CA THR A 81 7.01 -4.26 15.64
C THR A 81 7.45 -5.05 14.41
N LYS A 82 6.51 -5.43 13.55
CA LYS A 82 6.79 -6.23 12.35
C LYS A 82 5.94 -5.78 11.17
N VAL A 83 6.61 -5.38 10.10
CA VAL A 83 5.97 -5.01 8.83
C VAL A 83 6.09 -6.19 7.87
N VAL A 84 4.97 -6.65 7.31
CA VAL A 84 4.94 -7.78 6.36
C VAL A 84 4.78 -7.35 4.91
N SER A 85 4.19 -6.17 4.68
CA SER A 85 3.95 -5.61 3.35
C SER A 85 3.84 -4.10 3.40
N VAL A 86 4.22 -3.45 2.31
CA VAL A 86 4.06 -2.00 2.11
C VAL A 86 3.68 -1.73 0.66
N SER A 87 2.89 -0.69 0.45
CA SER A 87 2.52 -0.22 -0.88
C SER A 87 2.45 1.30 -0.86
N SER A 88 3.01 1.95 -1.89
CA SER A 88 3.05 3.41 -1.98
C SER A 88 2.57 3.88 -3.34
N GLY A 89 1.64 4.83 -3.31
CA GLY A 89 1.13 5.52 -4.48
C GLY A 89 1.95 6.76 -4.81
N LYS A 90 1.34 7.70 -5.53
CA LYS A 90 1.99 8.97 -5.87
C LYS A 90 2.29 9.83 -4.64
N SER A 91 1.36 9.88 -3.69
CA SER A 91 1.44 10.80 -2.54
C SER A 91 1.07 10.16 -1.20
N HIS A 92 0.89 8.84 -1.13
CA HIS A 92 0.51 8.15 0.11
C HIS A 92 1.12 6.76 0.19
N THR A 93 1.24 6.23 1.39
CA THR A 93 1.75 4.89 1.67
C THR A 93 0.82 4.16 2.62
N VAL A 94 0.69 2.85 2.41
CA VAL A 94 -0.01 1.91 3.28
C VAL A 94 0.95 0.82 3.70
N ILE A 95 0.98 0.55 5.00
CA ILE A 95 1.81 -0.46 5.67
C ILE A 95 0.86 -1.50 6.25
N MET A 96 1.22 -2.77 6.12
CA MET A 96 0.54 -3.89 6.77
C MET A 96 1.49 -4.56 7.75
N ASP A 97 1.01 -4.79 8.97
CA ASP A 97 1.74 -5.52 10.00
C ASP A 97 1.48 -7.04 9.94
N ASP A 98 2.11 -7.81 10.83
CA ASP A 98 1.95 -9.27 10.90
C ASP A 98 0.61 -9.74 11.45
N PHE A 99 -0.18 -8.85 12.05
CA PHE A 99 -1.56 -9.10 12.44
C PHE A 99 -2.56 -8.83 11.29
N GLY A 100 -2.09 -8.28 10.17
CA GLY A 100 -2.91 -7.89 9.03
C GLY A 100 -3.64 -6.55 9.25
N GLU A 101 -3.23 -5.77 10.24
CA GLU A 101 -3.72 -4.42 10.46
C GLU A 101 -3.03 -3.44 9.49
N LEU A 102 -3.80 -2.44 9.05
CA LEU A 102 -3.31 -1.45 8.09
C LEU A 102 -3.07 -0.11 8.75
N TYR A 103 -1.98 0.51 8.32
CA TYR A 103 -1.59 1.85 8.68
C TYR A 103 -1.35 2.64 7.40
N SER A 104 -1.77 3.89 7.36
CA SER A 104 -1.56 4.74 6.18
C SER A 104 -0.97 6.09 6.57
N MET A 105 -0.30 6.74 5.63
CA MET A 105 0.24 8.10 5.80
C MET A 105 0.36 8.80 4.45
N GLY A 106 0.50 10.12 4.48
CA GLY A 106 0.70 10.93 3.29
C GLY A 106 -0.49 11.84 2.99
N SER A 107 -0.67 12.14 1.71
CA SER A 107 -1.80 12.93 1.26
C SER A 107 -3.10 12.15 1.36
N ASN A 108 -4.14 12.84 1.81
CA ASN A 108 -5.50 12.32 1.93
C ASN A 108 -6.53 13.18 1.16
N ARG A 109 -6.07 13.99 0.20
CA ARG A 109 -6.91 14.91 -0.57
C ARG A 109 -8.17 14.24 -1.14
N PHE A 110 -8.07 12.96 -1.51
CA PHE A 110 -9.13 12.19 -2.14
C PHE A 110 -9.67 11.06 -1.24
N GLY A 111 -9.26 10.98 0.03
CA GLY A 111 -9.67 9.91 0.94
C GLY A 111 -8.86 8.62 0.79
N GLN A 112 -7.73 8.66 0.08
CA GLN A 112 -6.89 7.48 -0.20
C GLN A 112 -6.29 6.82 1.05
N LEU A 113 -6.28 7.51 2.20
CA LEU A 113 -5.83 6.94 3.46
C LEU A 113 -6.87 6.03 4.14
N GLY A 114 -8.15 6.12 3.75
CA GLY A 114 -9.21 5.24 4.27
C GLY A 114 -9.87 5.67 5.58
N TRP A 115 -9.60 6.88 6.09
CA TRP A 115 -10.06 7.29 7.43
C TRP A 115 -11.45 7.93 7.47
N GLY A 116 -12.13 8.02 6.32
CA GLY A 116 -13.48 8.60 6.24
C GLY A 116 -13.56 10.12 6.38
N LYS A 117 -12.42 10.81 6.35
CA LYS A 117 -12.33 12.28 6.36
C LYS A 117 -11.36 12.74 5.26
N PRO A 118 -11.79 12.91 4.00
CA PRO A 118 -10.91 13.41 2.95
C PRO A 118 -10.48 14.86 3.23
N GLY A 119 -9.33 15.27 2.70
CA GLY A 119 -8.83 16.66 2.77
C GLY A 119 -7.96 17.02 3.97
N LEU A 120 -7.84 16.14 4.97
CA LEU A 120 -6.86 16.26 6.05
C LEU A 120 -5.67 15.36 5.74
N ASP A 121 -4.55 15.95 5.32
CA ASP A 121 -3.28 15.25 5.19
C ASP A 121 -2.78 14.86 6.58
N TYR A 122 -2.16 13.69 6.69
CA TYR A 122 -1.63 13.21 7.96
C TYR A 122 -0.18 12.82 7.80
N ASN A 123 0.64 13.56 8.54
CA ASN A 123 2.09 13.50 8.45
C ASN A 123 2.67 12.48 9.44
N SER A 124 1.93 11.42 9.77
CA SER A 124 2.45 10.26 10.50
C SER A 124 1.61 9.03 10.15
N PRO A 125 2.19 7.82 10.18
CA PRO A 125 1.40 6.61 10.06
C PRO A 125 0.28 6.59 11.09
N GLN A 126 -0.94 6.30 10.66
CA GLN A 126 -2.08 6.06 11.55
C GLN A 126 -2.82 4.81 11.11
N LYS A 127 -3.40 4.14 12.10
CA LYS A 127 -4.17 2.93 11.91
C LYS A 127 -5.48 3.22 11.16
N ILE A 128 -5.82 2.37 10.19
CA ILE A 128 -7.10 2.41 9.48
C ILE A 128 -8.15 1.69 10.34
N GLU A 129 -8.71 2.39 11.33
CA GLU A 129 -9.66 1.82 12.30
C GLU A 129 -10.89 1.16 11.66
N LYS A 130 -11.30 1.62 10.48
CA LYS A 130 -12.43 1.01 9.73
C LYS A 130 -12.18 -0.44 9.29
N LEU A 131 -10.92 -0.88 9.27
CA LEU A 131 -10.52 -2.25 8.90
C LEU A 131 -10.04 -3.06 10.10
N LYS A 132 -10.23 -2.56 11.33
CA LYS A 132 -9.86 -3.28 12.55
C LYS A 132 -10.58 -4.63 12.62
N GLY A 133 -9.82 -5.70 12.87
CA GLY A 133 -10.35 -7.07 12.92
C GLY A 133 -10.63 -7.70 11.55
N VAL A 134 -10.42 -6.98 10.45
CA VAL A 134 -10.52 -7.54 9.09
C VAL A 134 -9.16 -8.12 8.71
N LYS A 135 -9.12 -9.41 8.40
CA LYS A 135 -7.89 -10.06 7.96
C LYS A 135 -7.53 -9.63 6.54
N VAL A 136 -6.56 -8.74 6.40
CA VAL A 136 -6.06 -8.28 5.10
C VAL A 136 -5.06 -9.28 4.52
N LEU A 137 -5.16 -9.52 3.21
CA LEU A 137 -4.30 -10.43 2.45
C LEU A 137 -3.29 -9.66 1.60
N GLN A 138 -3.73 -8.56 0.98
CA GLN A 138 -2.89 -7.79 0.06
C GLN A 138 -3.33 -6.33 0.01
N ILE A 139 -2.36 -5.46 -0.23
CA ILE A 139 -2.55 -4.02 -0.41
C ILE A 139 -1.94 -3.57 -1.75
N ALA A 140 -2.53 -2.56 -2.37
CA ALA A 140 -1.98 -1.89 -3.55
C ALA A 140 -2.40 -0.42 -3.57
N CYS A 141 -1.49 0.48 -3.95
CA CYS A 141 -1.73 1.93 -3.96
C CYS A 141 -1.52 2.46 -5.37
N GLY A 142 -2.51 3.19 -5.89
CA GLY A 142 -2.39 3.97 -7.12
C GLY A 142 -2.09 5.44 -6.81
N ASP A 143 -2.29 6.31 -7.80
CA ASP A 143 -1.98 7.75 -7.63
C ASP A 143 -2.75 8.38 -6.47
N CYS A 144 -4.07 8.14 -6.44
CA CYS A 144 -5.01 8.78 -5.52
C CYS A 144 -5.99 7.78 -4.90
N PHE A 145 -5.67 6.48 -4.90
CA PHE A 145 -6.50 5.44 -4.32
C PHE A 145 -5.68 4.29 -3.71
N THR A 146 -6.29 3.59 -2.77
CA THR A 146 -5.79 2.34 -2.17
C THR A 146 -6.78 1.21 -2.46
N LEU A 147 -6.24 0.05 -2.80
CA LEU A 147 -6.94 -1.22 -2.91
C LEU A 147 -6.50 -2.17 -1.78
N VAL A 148 -7.46 -2.86 -1.17
CA VAL A 148 -7.21 -3.84 -0.10
C VAL A 148 -7.96 -5.13 -0.42
N ILE A 149 -7.26 -6.26 -0.44
CA ILE A 149 -7.87 -7.59 -0.56
C ILE A 149 -7.98 -8.18 0.84
N THR A 150 -9.15 -8.66 1.23
CA THR A 150 -9.40 -9.23 2.57
C THR A 150 -9.86 -10.67 2.52
N HIS A 151 -9.60 -11.41 3.59
CA HIS A 151 -10.05 -12.77 3.81
C HIS A 151 -11.47 -12.76 4.38
N GLY A 152 -12.35 -13.57 3.79
CA GLY A 152 -13.71 -13.82 4.25
C GLY A 152 -14.21 -15.14 3.68
N MET A 153 -15.49 -15.44 3.88
CA MET A 153 -16.18 -16.56 3.21
C MET A 153 -16.08 -16.43 1.67
N TRP A 154 -15.77 -15.21 1.19
CA TRP A 154 -15.45 -14.80 -0.17
C TRP A 154 -14.32 -13.75 -0.06
N SER A 155 -13.33 -13.73 -0.95
CA SER A 155 -12.31 -12.67 -0.95
C SER A 155 -12.93 -11.34 -1.39
N ASN A 156 -12.74 -10.27 -0.62
CA ASN A 156 -13.29 -8.95 -0.94
C ASN A 156 -12.18 -7.99 -1.39
N LEU A 157 -12.41 -7.23 -2.46
CA LEU A 157 -11.60 -6.06 -2.83
C LEU A 157 -12.28 -4.81 -2.29
N LEU A 158 -11.56 -4.00 -1.50
CA LEU A 158 -11.98 -2.70 -1.00
C LEU A 158 -11.22 -1.60 -1.73
N HIS A 159 -11.92 -0.53 -2.12
CA HIS A 159 -11.34 0.66 -2.74
C HIS A 159 -11.46 1.87 -1.79
N MET A 160 -10.39 2.64 -1.63
CA MET A 160 -10.36 3.86 -0.82
C MET A 160 -9.79 5.01 -1.66
N GLY A 161 -10.56 6.06 -1.90
CA GLY A 161 -10.16 7.19 -2.77
C GLY A 161 -11.22 7.55 -3.81
N TYR A 162 -11.12 8.74 -4.43
CA TYR A 162 -11.95 9.11 -5.58
C TYR A 162 -11.41 8.52 -6.88
N PRO A 163 -12.26 7.95 -7.77
CA PRO A 163 -11.86 7.67 -9.14
C PRO A 163 -11.56 9.01 -9.85
N THR A 164 -10.40 9.12 -10.50
CA THR A 164 -10.10 10.28 -11.34
C THR A 164 -11.12 10.37 -12.48
N LYS A 165 -11.63 11.57 -12.79
CA LYS A 165 -12.65 11.81 -13.84
C LYS A 165 -12.21 11.43 -15.27
N SER A 166 -10.95 11.06 -15.47
CA SER A 166 -10.47 10.39 -16.67
C SER A 166 -10.02 8.98 -16.30
N PRO A 167 -10.38 7.94 -17.08
CA PRO A 167 -9.69 6.67 -16.99
C PRO A 167 -8.24 6.95 -17.37
N SER A 168 -7.38 7.08 -16.36
CA SER A 168 -5.95 7.07 -16.62
C SER A 168 -5.60 5.70 -17.23
N PRO A 169 -4.63 5.61 -18.13
CA PRO A 169 -4.11 4.31 -18.59
C PRO A 169 -3.72 3.37 -17.43
N LEU A 170 -3.45 3.94 -16.24
CA LEU A 170 -3.20 3.20 -15.00
C LEU A 170 -4.43 2.47 -14.44
N THR A 171 -5.66 2.95 -14.66
CA THR A 171 -6.88 2.24 -14.25
C THR A 171 -7.07 0.96 -15.06
N GLU A 172 -6.75 1.01 -16.35
CA GLU A 172 -6.75 -0.14 -17.25
C GLU A 172 -5.60 -1.10 -16.93
N LEU A 173 -4.42 -0.55 -16.60
CA LEU A 173 -3.29 -1.32 -16.10
C LEU A 173 -3.58 -1.99 -14.75
N VAL A 174 -4.33 -1.35 -13.85
CA VAL A 174 -4.75 -1.93 -12.56
C VAL A 174 -5.76 -3.06 -12.79
N CYS A 175 -6.69 -2.93 -13.73
CA CYS A 175 -7.55 -4.03 -14.14
C CYS A 175 -6.75 -5.21 -14.72
N GLN A 176 -5.73 -4.93 -15.56
CA GLN A 176 -4.83 -5.95 -16.09
C GLN A 176 -3.94 -6.58 -15.01
N LEU A 177 -3.44 -5.79 -14.06
CA LEU A 177 -2.65 -6.27 -12.92
C LEU A 177 -3.50 -7.12 -11.99
N LEU A 178 -4.77 -6.77 -11.78
CA LEU A 178 -5.75 -7.57 -11.05
C LEU A 178 -6.06 -8.89 -11.78
N GLN A 179 -6.07 -8.91 -13.12
CA GLN A 179 -6.17 -10.14 -13.92
C GLN A 179 -4.89 -11.02 -13.82
N VAL A 180 -3.71 -10.41 -13.73
CA VAL A 180 -2.43 -11.12 -13.54
C VAL A 180 -2.28 -11.64 -12.10
N LEU A 181 -2.72 -10.85 -11.11
CA LEU A 181 -2.77 -11.27 -9.70
C LEU A 181 -3.80 -12.39 -9.51
N ARG A 182 -4.95 -12.32 -10.20
CA ARG A 182 -5.93 -13.42 -10.30
C ARG A 182 -5.28 -14.71 -10.81
N THR A 183 -4.54 -14.66 -11.92
CA THR A 183 -3.91 -15.88 -12.48
C THR A 183 -2.78 -16.43 -11.60
N LYS A 184 -2.00 -15.58 -10.94
CA LYS A 184 -0.94 -16.02 -10.01
C LYS A 184 -1.49 -16.57 -8.68
N LEU A 185 -2.56 -15.98 -8.13
CA LEU A 185 -3.26 -16.51 -6.95
C LEU A 185 -3.92 -17.86 -7.27
N LEU A 186 -4.61 -17.97 -8.41
CA LEU A 186 -5.18 -19.23 -8.90
C LEU A 186 -4.11 -20.31 -9.14
N ALA A 187 -2.93 -19.94 -9.63
CA ALA A 187 -1.82 -20.89 -9.84
C ALA A 187 -1.22 -21.38 -8.50
N LYS A 188 -1.15 -20.51 -7.48
CA LYS A 188 -0.66 -20.86 -6.15
C LYS A 188 -1.65 -21.75 -5.38
N GLU A 189 -2.96 -21.51 -5.54
CA GLU A 189 -4.03 -22.28 -4.88
C GLU A 189 -4.42 -23.58 -5.60
N ARG A 190 -4.10 -23.74 -6.90
CA ARG A 190 -4.19 -25.05 -7.60
C ARG A 190 -3.38 -26.17 -6.95
N SER A 191 -2.39 -25.82 -6.10
CA SER A 191 -1.64 -26.79 -5.29
C SER A 191 -2.38 -27.27 -4.03
N LYS A 192 -3.56 -26.69 -3.72
CA LYS A 192 -4.37 -26.96 -2.54
C LYS A 192 -5.86 -26.92 -2.91
N LEU A 193 -6.30 -27.76 -3.84
CA LEU A 193 -7.72 -27.84 -4.21
C LEU A 193 -8.55 -28.41 -3.05
N ASP A 194 -9.56 -27.65 -2.61
CA ASP A 194 -10.89 -28.21 -2.25
C ASP A 194 -12.03 -27.16 -2.15
N SER A 195 -11.83 -25.88 -2.50
CA SER A 195 -12.97 -24.93 -2.53
C SER A 195 -12.90 -23.89 -3.65
N ALA A 196 -14.06 -23.56 -4.20
CA ALA A 196 -14.24 -22.60 -5.29
C ALA A 196 -13.90 -21.18 -4.84
N LEU A 197 -12.88 -20.56 -5.45
CA LEU A 197 -12.52 -19.17 -5.19
C LEU A 197 -13.47 -18.24 -5.97
N THR A 198 -14.31 -17.49 -5.25
CA THR A 198 -15.06 -16.38 -5.83
C THR A 198 -14.53 -15.06 -5.26
N ILE A 199 -14.16 -14.15 -6.17
CA ILE A 199 -13.62 -12.82 -5.85
C ILE A 199 -14.74 -11.81 -6.04
N ASN A 200 -15.17 -11.15 -4.96
CA ASN A 200 -16.16 -10.09 -4.99
C ASN A 200 -15.46 -8.72 -4.99
N PHE A 201 -15.81 -7.87 -5.97
CA PHE A 201 -15.36 -6.48 -6.02
C PHE A 201 -16.33 -5.62 -5.21
N VAL A 202 -15.90 -5.06 -4.07
CA VAL A 202 -16.71 -4.17 -3.24
C VAL A 202 -16.09 -2.77 -3.28
N PHE A 203 -16.58 -1.94 -4.20
CA PHE A 203 -16.17 -0.54 -4.26
C PHE A 203 -16.84 0.22 -3.11
N TYR A 204 -16.03 0.65 -2.14
CA TYR A 204 -16.47 1.65 -1.17
C TYR A 204 -16.26 3.03 -1.80
N GLU A 205 -17.30 3.55 -2.47
CA GLU A 205 -17.35 4.97 -2.79
C GLU A 205 -17.53 5.72 -1.47
N CYS A 206 -16.57 6.58 -1.12
CA CYS A 206 -16.72 7.53 -0.04
C CYS A 206 -17.63 8.69 -0.51
N LEU A 207 -18.89 8.38 -0.82
CA LEU A 207 -19.93 9.40 -0.98
C LEU A 207 -20.40 9.79 0.41
N CYS A 208 -19.98 10.99 0.83
CA CYS A 208 -20.68 11.71 1.88
C CYS A 208 -22.15 11.78 1.49
N ASN A 209 -23.01 11.22 2.36
CA ASN A 209 -24.46 11.18 2.31
C ASN A 209 -25.11 10.17 1.34
N ASN A 210 -25.86 9.27 1.98
CA ASN A 210 -26.79 8.27 1.45
C ASN A 210 -26.16 6.99 0.89
N HIS A 211 -26.31 5.94 1.70
CA HIS A 211 -26.12 4.53 1.35
C HIS A 211 -26.69 4.20 -0.04
N LYS A 212 -25.83 4.16 -1.05
CA LYS A 212 -26.08 3.41 -2.28
C LYS A 212 -24.89 2.48 -2.49
N ASN A 213 -25.09 1.23 -2.11
CA ASN A 213 -24.14 0.16 -2.41
C ASN A 213 -24.11 -0.05 -3.92
N ILE A 214 -23.03 0.32 -4.60
CA ILE A 214 -22.76 -0.16 -5.96
C ILE A 214 -22.04 -1.50 -5.80
N VAL A 215 -22.82 -2.58 -5.83
CA VAL A 215 -22.29 -3.95 -5.87
C VAL A 215 -22.03 -4.32 -7.33
N LEU A 216 -20.77 -4.24 -7.77
CA LEU A 216 -20.34 -4.79 -9.06
C LEU A 216 -20.15 -6.29 -8.92
N LYS A 217 -21.24 -7.04 -9.18
CA LYS A 217 -21.28 -8.50 -9.12
C LYS A 217 -20.82 -9.08 -10.46
N ILE A 218 -19.53 -9.42 -10.60
CA ILE A 218 -19.04 -10.16 -11.77
C ILE A 218 -19.23 -11.65 -11.49
N ILE A 219 -20.35 -12.21 -11.95
CA ILE A 219 -20.63 -13.64 -11.90
C ILE A 219 -19.94 -14.29 -13.11
N THR A 220 -19.04 -15.25 -12.88
CA THR A 220 -18.51 -16.10 -13.97
C THR A 220 -18.90 -17.54 -13.69
N TYR A 221 -19.62 -18.16 -14.62
CA TYR A 221 -19.92 -19.60 -14.59
C TYR A 221 -18.76 -20.38 -15.22
N TYR A 222 -18.38 -21.50 -14.62
CA TYR A 222 -17.64 -22.54 -15.32
C TYR A 222 -18.63 -23.66 -15.66
N ARG A 223 -18.61 -24.14 -16.90
CA ARG A 223 -19.13 -25.47 -17.27
C ARG A 223 -17.98 -26.46 -17.18
#